data_AF-A0A653Y3U0-F1
#
_entry.id   AF-A0A653Y3U0-F1
#
_cell.length_a   1.000
_cell.length_b   1.000
_cell.length_c   1.000
_cell.angle_alpha   90.00
_cell.angle_beta   90.00
_cell.angle_gamma   90.00
#
_symmetry.space_group_name_H-M   'P 1'
#
loop_
_entity.id
_entity.type
_entity.pdbx_description
1 polymer ?
#
loop_
_entity_poly.entity_id
_entity_poly.type
_entity_poly.pdbx_seq_one_letter_code
_entity_poly.pdbx_strand_id
1 'polypeptide(L)'
;MACICTCHFYLCRNSQEKGDLFLLQSNFLERTINLDYKKGANIMFEDRLTISAEQQKLISNATRIQILHLLKDETLTAKQVSTKLNKSAGSVHYHIQILFDGGLLELVDTREKRGIIEKYYKAKSAHFYTEEAGTEGTNTGSHIVSHLFLTPEELQQLTWEISQVLLRWESKTARQSASEEEYAISCRIKKQ
;
A
#
# COMPACT_ATOMS: atom_id res chain seq x y z
N MET A 1 -39.09 -11.98 -13.13
CA MET A 1 -39.07 -10.87 -12.15
C MET A 1 -37.67 -10.26 -12.19
N ALA A 2 -37.59 -8.94 -12.28
CA ALA A 2 -36.53 -8.19 -12.95
C ALA A 2 -35.11 -8.31 -12.34
N CYS A 3 -34.09 -8.43 -13.21
CA CYS A 3 -32.74 -7.98 -12.89
C CYS A 3 -32.46 -6.74 -13.74
N ILE A 4 -32.43 -5.59 -13.07
CA ILE A 4 -32.17 -4.27 -13.63
C ILE A 4 -30.69 -4.23 -14.01
N CYS A 5 -30.41 -4.26 -15.30
CA CYS A 5 -29.09 -4.04 -15.86
C CYS A 5 -28.97 -2.55 -16.18
N THR A 6 -28.24 -1.80 -15.33
CA THR A 6 -27.91 -0.41 -15.60
C THR A 6 -26.41 -0.19 -15.39
N CYS A 7 -25.65 -0.41 -16.46
CA CYS A 7 -24.52 0.44 -16.76
C CYS A 7 -24.38 0.50 -18.28
N HIS A 8 -24.95 1.57 -18.85
CA HIS A 8 -24.89 1.92 -20.26
C HIS A 8 -24.01 3.16 -20.40
N PHE A 9 -23.38 3.29 -21.59
CA PHE A 9 -22.40 4.30 -22.05
C PHE A 9 -20.93 4.02 -21.65
N TYR A 10 -19.99 3.71 -22.56
CA TYR A 10 -19.82 4.20 -23.94
C TYR A 10 -19.37 3.11 -24.94
N LEU A 11 -20.21 2.93 -25.96
CA LEU A 11 -20.02 2.66 -27.39
C LEU A 11 -18.95 1.68 -27.94
N CYS A 12 -19.55 0.69 -28.62
CA CYS A 12 -19.10 -0.26 -29.64
C CYS A 12 -18.31 0.33 -30.85
N ARG A 13 -17.23 -0.36 -31.26
CA ARG A 13 -16.94 -0.71 -32.67
C ARG A 13 -15.85 -1.79 -32.77
N ASN A 14 -16.10 -2.80 -33.61
CA ASN A 14 -15.24 -3.90 -34.07
C ASN A 14 -14.63 -4.88 -33.03
N SER A 15 -15.07 -6.14 -33.08
CA SER A 15 -14.56 -7.22 -32.22
C SER A 15 -13.22 -7.82 -32.68
N GLN A 16 -12.64 -7.39 -33.81
CA GLN A 16 -11.33 -7.87 -34.26
C GLN A 16 -10.16 -6.96 -33.82
N GLU A 17 -10.34 -5.65 -33.68
CA GLU A 17 -9.28 -4.76 -33.16
C GLU A 17 -9.07 -4.90 -31.64
N LYS A 18 -10.08 -5.37 -30.90
CA LYS A 18 -9.96 -5.68 -29.47
C LYS A 18 -9.04 -6.87 -29.18
N GLY A 19 -8.93 -7.82 -30.11
CA GLY A 19 -8.05 -8.99 -29.97
C GLY A 19 -6.57 -8.59 -30.04
N ASP A 20 -6.22 -7.71 -30.97
CA ASP A 20 -4.84 -7.25 -31.15
C ASP A 20 -4.40 -6.26 -30.06
N LEU A 21 -5.30 -5.41 -29.57
CA LEU A 21 -4.98 -4.52 -28.44
C LEU A 21 -4.78 -5.30 -27.13
N PHE A 22 -5.57 -6.36 -26.91
CA PHE A 22 -5.43 -7.26 -25.76
C PHE A 22 -4.12 -8.08 -25.83
N LEU A 23 -3.75 -8.54 -27.03
CA LEU A 23 -2.49 -9.27 -27.26
C LEU A 23 -1.25 -8.36 -27.18
N LEU A 24 -1.32 -7.12 -27.66
CA LEU A 24 -0.24 -6.14 -27.52
C LEU A 24 -0.06 -5.68 -26.06
N GLN A 25 -1.15 -5.52 -25.29
CA GLN A 25 -1.07 -5.26 -23.85
C GLN A 25 -0.53 -6.47 -23.07
N SER A 26 -0.88 -7.70 -23.46
CA SER A 26 -0.34 -8.92 -22.83
C SER A 26 1.18 -9.05 -23.00
N ASN A 27 1.71 -8.74 -24.20
CA ASN A 27 3.14 -8.75 -24.47
C ASN A 27 3.90 -7.58 -23.82
N PHE A 28 3.22 -6.46 -23.53
CA PHE A 28 3.80 -5.31 -22.82
C PHE A 28 3.84 -5.53 -21.29
N LEU A 29 2.83 -6.21 -20.74
CA LEU A 29 2.75 -6.54 -19.31
C LEU A 29 3.76 -7.62 -18.86
N GLU A 30 4.16 -8.53 -19.74
CA GLU A 30 5.23 -9.49 -19.42
C GLU A 30 6.61 -8.83 -19.23
N ARG A 31 6.84 -7.64 -19.83
CA ARG A 31 8.16 -6.98 -19.78
C ARG A 31 8.39 -6.07 -18.58
N THR A 32 7.35 -5.62 -17.89
CA THR A 32 7.48 -4.48 -16.95
C THR A 32 7.15 -4.79 -15.50
N ILE A 33 6.76 -6.02 -15.16
CA ILE A 33 6.59 -6.42 -13.75
C ILE A 33 7.23 -7.79 -13.51
N ASN A 34 8.53 -7.89 -13.76
CA ASN A 34 9.37 -8.90 -13.11
C ASN A 34 9.56 -8.49 -11.63
N LEU A 35 8.54 -8.74 -10.83
CA LEU A 35 8.77 -9.14 -9.45
C LEU A 35 8.93 -10.65 -9.50
N ASP A 36 10.17 -11.10 -9.66
CA ASP A 36 10.54 -12.52 -9.64
C ASP A 36 10.16 -13.10 -8.27
N TYR A 37 8.92 -13.59 -8.14
CA TYR A 37 8.49 -14.37 -6.98
C TYR A 37 9.33 -15.65 -6.97
N LYS A 38 10.44 -15.61 -6.22
CA LYS A 38 11.25 -16.80 -5.96
C LYS A 38 10.59 -17.60 -4.86
N LYS A 39 10.05 -18.76 -5.22
CA LYS A 39 9.58 -19.76 -4.26
C LYS A 39 10.75 -20.10 -3.32
N GLY A 40 10.63 -19.75 -2.03
CA GLY A 40 11.71 -19.89 -1.05
C GLY A 40 12.57 -18.63 -0.82
N ALA A 41 12.30 -17.52 -1.50
CA ALA A 41 12.69 -16.23 -0.96
C ALA A 41 11.79 -15.95 0.24
N ASN A 42 12.37 -15.80 1.42
CA ASN A 42 11.84 -14.84 2.38
C ASN A 42 11.68 -13.55 1.57
N ILE A 43 10.45 -13.22 1.20
CA ILE A 43 10.14 -11.84 0.86
C ILE A 43 10.73 -11.04 2.00
N MET A 44 11.38 -9.91 1.72
CA MET A 44 11.85 -8.97 2.74
C MET A 44 10.64 -8.44 3.55
N PHE A 45 10.12 -9.32 4.40
CA PHE A 45 9.04 -9.19 5.35
C PHE A 45 9.59 -9.23 6.78
N GLU A 46 10.92 -9.30 6.93
CA GLU A 46 11.61 -9.12 8.21
C GLU A 46 11.26 -7.78 8.87
N ASP A 47 10.89 -6.78 8.06
CA ASP A 47 10.52 -5.45 8.53
C ASP A 47 9.02 -5.29 8.84
N ARG A 48 8.20 -6.34 8.74
CA ARG A 48 6.75 -6.22 9.03
C ARG A 48 6.50 -6.09 10.52
N LEU A 49 5.79 -5.04 10.91
CA LEU A 49 5.41 -4.81 12.30
C LEU A 49 3.90 -5.05 12.49
N THR A 50 3.55 -5.98 13.39
CA THR A 50 2.17 -6.10 13.89
C THR A 50 1.86 -4.87 14.72
N ILE A 51 0.71 -4.26 14.47
CA ILE A 51 0.29 -3.06 15.19
C ILE A 51 -1.09 -3.23 15.82
N SER A 52 -1.31 -2.51 16.91
CA SER A 52 -2.60 -2.46 17.58
C SER A 52 -3.64 -1.65 16.79
N ALA A 53 -4.92 -1.80 17.13
CA ALA A 53 -5.98 -0.98 16.55
C ALA A 53 -5.79 0.53 16.79
N GLU A 54 -5.13 0.93 17.89
CA GLU A 54 -4.80 2.33 18.16
C GLU A 54 -3.71 2.83 17.21
N GLN A 55 -2.64 2.05 17.04
CA GLN A 55 -1.58 2.35 16.08
C GLN A 55 -2.09 2.35 14.63
N GLN A 56 -3.06 1.49 14.30
CA GLN A 56 -3.73 1.47 13.00
C GLN A 56 -4.43 2.80 12.70
N LYS A 57 -5.09 3.40 13.70
CA LYS A 57 -5.69 4.75 13.56
C LYS A 57 -4.61 5.80 13.35
N LEU A 58 -3.45 5.67 14.02
CA LEU A 58 -2.33 6.57 13.80
C LEU A 58 -1.81 6.46 12.38
N ILE A 59 -1.60 5.29 11.80
CA ILE A 59 -1.08 5.22 10.42
C ILE A 59 -2.14 5.49 9.34
N SER A 60 -3.40 5.74 9.73
CA SER A 60 -4.50 6.06 8.81
C SER A 60 -4.46 7.49 8.27
N ASN A 61 -3.31 7.92 7.77
CA ASN A 61 -3.09 9.22 7.16
C ASN A 61 -1.88 9.17 6.22
N ALA A 62 -2.07 9.62 4.98
CA ALA A 62 -1.05 9.54 3.95
C ALA A 62 0.26 10.30 4.28
N THR A 63 0.19 11.46 4.97
CA THR A 63 1.41 12.18 5.38
C THR A 63 2.21 11.38 6.41
N ARG A 64 1.54 10.70 7.34
CA ARG A 64 2.20 9.86 8.35
C ARG A 64 2.82 8.62 7.71
N ILE A 65 2.16 8.01 6.73
CA ILE A 65 2.74 6.93 5.92
C ILE A 65 4.00 7.42 5.18
N GLN A 66 3.96 8.58 4.54
CA GLN A 66 5.14 9.16 3.87
C GLN A 66 6.31 9.41 4.85
N ILE A 67 6.02 9.93 6.05
CA ILE A 67 7.02 10.12 7.10
C ILE A 67 7.64 8.79 7.52
N LEU A 68 6.83 7.75 7.73
CA LEU A 68 7.31 6.42 8.14
C LEU A 68 8.22 5.81 7.08
N HIS A 69 7.88 5.91 5.79
CA HIS A 69 8.75 5.44 4.70
C HIS A 69 10.08 6.20 4.70
N LEU A 70 10.02 7.53 4.75
CA LEU A 70 11.23 8.34 4.72
C LEU A 70 12.15 8.07 5.93
N LEU A 71 11.56 7.87 7.12
CA LEU A 71 12.29 7.57 8.36
C LEU A 71 12.70 6.10 8.49
N LYS A 72 12.18 5.20 7.65
CA LYS A 72 12.65 3.82 7.56
C LYS A 72 13.97 3.75 6.81
N ASP A 73 14.08 4.53 5.72
CA ASP A 73 15.27 4.59 4.88
C ASP A 73 16.38 5.44 5.50
N GLU A 74 16.03 6.57 6.13
CA GLU A 74 16.99 7.55 6.64
C GLU A 74 16.67 7.99 8.08
N THR A 75 17.71 8.21 8.88
CA THR A 75 17.59 8.84 10.20
C THR A 75 17.58 10.36 10.05
N LEU A 76 16.45 11.01 10.32
CA LEU A 76 16.25 12.43 10.04
C LEU A 76 15.60 13.19 11.20
N THR A 77 15.84 14.49 11.25
CA THR A 77 15.13 15.44 12.12
C THR A 77 13.78 15.84 11.52
N ALA A 78 12.87 16.34 12.35
CA ALA A 78 11.56 16.84 11.89
C ALA A 78 11.69 17.94 10.82
N LYS A 79 12.72 18.80 10.93
CA LYS A 79 12.99 19.85 9.94
C LYS A 79 13.40 19.25 8.60
N GLN A 80 14.31 18.27 8.59
CA GLN A 80 14.74 17.61 7.36
C GLN A 80 13.60 16.87 6.67
N VAL A 81 12.77 16.16 7.44
CA VAL A 81 11.55 15.52 6.92
C VAL A 81 10.62 16.56 6.29
N SER A 82 10.42 17.72 6.92
CA SER A 82 9.57 18.77 6.38
C SER A 82 10.07 19.33 5.05
N THR A 83 11.39 19.48 4.91
CA THR A 83 12.00 19.90 3.65
C THR A 83 11.81 18.85 2.57
N LYS A 84 12.07 17.57 2.85
CA LYS A 84 11.92 16.48 1.87
C LYS A 84 10.49 16.28 1.40
N LEU A 85 9.51 16.43 2.30
CA LEU A 85 8.09 16.30 1.97
C LEU A 85 7.45 17.60 1.45
N ASN A 86 8.21 18.69 1.37
CA ASN A 86 7.71 20.03 1.03
C ASN A 86 6.46 20.42 1.86
N LYS A 87 6.52 20.21 3.18
CA LYS A 87 5.45 20.50 4.15
C LYS A 87 5.95 21.47 5.23
N SER A 88 5.03 22.08 5.97
CA SER A 88 5.40 22.98 7.05
C SER A 88 6.08 22.24 8.21
N ALA A 89 7.11 22.86 8.80
CA ALA A 89 7.86 22.27 9.91
C ALA A 89 6.96 21.94 11.11
N GLY A 90 5.98 22.80 11.42
CA GLY A 90 5.02 22.58 12.51
C GLY A 90 4.12 21.36 12.28
N SER A 91 3.58 21.19 11.07
CA SER A 91 2.74 20.03 10.73
C SER A 91 3.52 18.73 10.78
N VAL A 92 4.74 18.70 10.25
CA VAL A 92 5.59 17.51 10.27
C VAL A 92 6.05 17.18 11.68
N HIS A 93 6.41 18.18 12.48
CA HIS A 93 6.74 17.98 13.89
C HIS A 93 5.58 17.32 14.65
N TYR A 94 4.36 17.83 14.48
CA TYR A 94 3.16 17.25 15.08
C TYR A 94 2.96 15.79 14.68
N HIS A 95 3.08 15.46 13.39
CA HIS A 95 2.97 14.07 12.92
C HIS A 95 4.06 13.16 13.47
N ILE A 96 5.30 13.65 13.57
CA ILE A 96 6.40 12.89 14.16
C ILE A 96 6.15 12.62 15.65
N GLN A 97 5.67 13.60 16.41
CA GLN A 97 5.35 13.38 17.83
C GLN A 97 4.25 12.32 17.99
N ILE A 98 3.15 12.41 17.22
CA ILE A 98 2.09 11.40 17.26
C ILE A 98 2.62 9.99 16.99
N LEU A 99 3.47 9.84 15.97
CA LEU A 99 4.02 8.54 15.61
C LEU A 99 5.06 8.04 16.64
N PHE A 100 5.83 8.94 17.24
CA PHE A 100 6.78 8.62 18.29
C PHE A 100 6.07 8.20 19.58
N ASP A 101 5.08 8.97 20.03
CA ASP A 101 4.26 8.67 21.21
C ASP A 101 3.47 7.36 21.01
N GLY A 102 3.01 7.11 19.78
CA GLY A 102 2.39 5.85 19.38
C GLY A 102 3.35 4.67 19.23
N GLY A 103 4.65 4.87 19.50
CA GLY A 103 5.68 3.82 19.48
C GLY A 103 6.05 3.32 18.08
N LEU A 104 5.68 4.04 17.02
CA LEU A 104 5.98 3.69 15.61
C LEU A 104 7.32 4.29 15.14
N LEU A 105 7.77 5.35 15.80
CA LEU A 105 9.11 5.92 15.66
C LEU A 105 9.93 5.71 16.93
N GLU A 106 11.24 5.84 16.79
CA GLU A 106 12.21 5.87 17.88
C GLU A 106 13.15 7.07 17.72
N LEU A 107 13.58 7.62 18.85
CA LEU A 107 14.61 8.65 18.91
C LEU A 107 15.97 7.94 18.99
N VAL A 108 16.75 8.01 17.92
CA VAL A 108 18.00 7.24 17.81
C VAL A 108 19.24 8.06 18.09
N ASP A 109 19.14 9.39 17.99
CA ASP A 109 20.26 10.29 18.26
C ASP A 109 19.75 11.69 18.65
N THR A 110 20.59 12.44 19.36
CA THR A 110 20.36 13.84 19.70
C THR A 110 21.69 14.59 19.59
N ARG A 111 21.72 15.65 18.76
CA ARG A 111 22.94 16.42 18.49
C ARG A 111 22.72 17.89 18.77
N GLU A 112 23.70 18.53 19.39
CA GLU A 112 23.70 19.98 19.51
C GLU A 112 24.35 20.62 18.28
N LYS A 113 23.63 21.54 17.64
CA LYS A 113 24.13 22.30 16.50
C LYS A 113 23.80 23.78 16.68
N ARG A 114 24.85 24.59 16.87
CA ARG A 114 24.74 26.04 17.11
C ARG A 114 23.82 26.36 18.31
N GLY A 115 23.96 25.61 19.41
CA GLY A 115 23.14 25.79 20.62
C GLY A 115 21.72 25.23 20.54
N ILE A 116 21.34 24.60 19.41
CA ILE A 116 20.02 24.00 19.24
C ILE A 116 20.16 22.48 19.30
N ILE A 117 19.35 21.85 20.14
CA ILE A 117 19.26 20.39 20.24
C ILE A 117 18.40 19.85 19.09
N GLU A 118 19.01 19.11 18.19
CA GLU A 118 18.37 18.40 17.08
C GLU A 118 18.11 16.94 17.46
N LYS A 119 16.85 16.52 17.39
CA LYS A 119 16.40 15.13 17.63
C LYS A 119 16.29 14.38 16.32
N TYR A 120 16.92 13.21 16.23
CA TYR A 120 16.94 12.36 15.04
C TYR A 120 16.07 11.12 15.26
N TYR A 121 15.09 10.94 14.38
CA TYR A 121 14.12 9.86 14.48
C TYR A 121 14.37 8.78 13.43
N LYS A 122 13.93 7.55 13.74
CA LYS A 122 13.90 6.42 12.81
C LYS A 122 12.57 5.69 12.94
N ALA A 123 12.05 5.15 11.85
CA ALA A 123 10.85 4.33 11.86
C ALA A 123 11.20 2.87 12.17
N LYS A 124 10.43 2.25 13.06
CA LYS A 124 10.59 0.82 13.35
C LYS A 124 10.23 -0.04 12.13
N SER A 125 9.22 0.39 11.38
CA SER A 125 8.77 -0.22 10.14
C SER A 125 8.09 0.80 9.23
N ALA A 126 8.00 0.49 7.94
CA ALA A 126 7.11 1.15 6.98
C ALA A 126 5.99 0.22 6.47
N HIS A 127 5.97 -1.04 6.91
CA HIS A 127 5.04 -2.08 6.50
C HIS A 127 4.32 -2.66 7.72
N PHE A 128 3.03 -2.38 7.82
CA PHE A 128 2.23 -2.73 8.98
C PHE A 128 1.13 -3.72 8.63
N TYR A 129 0.80 -4.58 9.58
CA TYR A 129 -0.37 -5.44 9.51
C TYR A 129 -1.12 -5.40 10.83
N THR A 130 -2.43 -5.53 10.75
CA THR A 130 -3.30 -5.69 11.93
C THR A 130 -3.83 -7.11 11.90
N GLU A 131 -3.79 -7.77 13.05
CA GLU A 131 -4.53 -9.01 13.24
C GLU A 131 -5.99 -8.62 13.45
N GLU A 132 -6.84 -8.87 12.46
CA GLU A 132 -8.28 -8.72 12.66
C GLU A 132 -8.75 -9.86 13.57
N ALA A 133 -9.12 -9.50 14.81
CA ALA A 133 -9.91 -10.39 15.65
C ALA A 133 -11.27 -10.55 14.94
N GLY A 134 -11.45 -11.68 14.25
CA GLY A 134 -12.61 -11.93 13.41
C GLY A 134 -13.91 -11.68 14.19
N THR A 135 -14.70 -10.72 13.73
CA THR A 135 -16.13 -10.70 14.02
C THR A 135 -16.72 -11.96 13.40
N GLU A 136 -17.41 -12.74 14.23
CA GLU A 136 -18.01 -14.04 13.95
C GLU A 136 -18.38 -14.26 12.47
N GLY A 137 -17.69 -15.20 11.81
CA GLY A 137 -18.10 -15.75 10.51
C GLY A 137 -17.30 -15.35 9.26
N THR A 138 -16.19 -14.61 9.36
CA THR A 138 -15.34 -14.32 8.19
C THR A 138 -13.91 -14.79 8.37
N ASN A 139 -13.41 -15.49 7.35
CA ASN A 139 -12.08 -16.09 7.27
C ASN A 139 -10.98 -15.12 7.76
N THR A 140 -10.09 -15.60 8.63
CA THR A 140 -8.92 -14.87 9.13
C THR A 140 -8.01 -14.47 7.96
N GLY A 141 -8.29 -13.32 7.36
CA GLY A 141 -7.54 -12.76 6.24
C GLY A 141 -6.54 -11.70 6.69
N SER A 142 -5.37 -11.65 6.06
CA SER A 142 -4.44 -10.54 6.23
C SER A 142 -4.96 -9.32 5.46
N HIS A 143 -5.47 -8.30 6.15
CA HIS A 143 -5.94 -7.07 5.52
C HIS A 143 -4.77 -6.10 5.26
N ILE A 144 -4.53 -5.75 3.98
CA ILE A 144 -3.52 -4.77 3.57
C ILE A 144 -4.19 -3.39 3.47
N VAL A 145 -3.76 -2.44 4.29
CA VAL A 145 -4.26 -1.06 4.29
C VAL A 145 -3.17 -0.11 3.83
N SER A 146 -3.48 0.81 2.91
CA SER A 146 -2.56 1.85 2.45
C SER A 146 -3.27 3.19 2.31
N HIS A 147 -2.57 4.27 2.68
CA HIS A 147 -3.06 5.66 2.58
C HIS A 147 -2.14 6.44 1.65
N LEU A 148 -2.64 6.83 0.49
CA LEU A 148 -1.86 7.41 -0.60
C LEU A 148 -2.44 8.76 -1.01
N PHE A 149 -1.59 9.70 -1.42
CA PHE A 149 -2.01 10.88 -2.18
C PHE A 149 -1.89 10.53 -3.65
N LEU A 150 -2.99 10.62 -4.39
CA LEU A 150 -3.04 10.27 -5.82
C LEU A 150 -3.82 11.34 -6.59
N THR A 151 -3.39 11.64 -7.81
CA THR A 151 -4.21 12.34 -8.80
C THR A 151 -5.30 11.40 -9.37
N PRO A 152 -6.33 11.92 -10.04
CA PRO A 152 -7.33 11.09 -10.71
C PRO A 152 -6.73 10.13 -11.75
N GLU A 153 -5.67 10.55 -12.45
CA GLU A 153 -4.96 9.75 -13.44
C GLU A 153 -4.16 8.63 -12.76
N GLU A 154 -3.44 8.95 -11.69
CA GLU A 154 -2.70 7.97 -10.87
C GLU A 154 -3.65 6.94 -10.24
N LEU A 155 -4.83 7.37 -9.77
CA LEU A 155 -5.86 6.47 -9.24
C LEU A 155 -6.38 5.50 -10.30
N GLN A 156 -6.62 5.98 -11.52
CA GLN A 156 -7.01 5.12 -12.64
C GLN A 156 -5.92 4.11 -12.99
N GLN A 157 -4.66 4.57 -13.04
CA GLN A 157 -3.52 3.71 -13.30
C GLN A 157 -3.38 2.62 -12.21
N LEU A 158 -3.40 3.00 -10.93
CA LEU A 158 -3.32 2.04 -9.82
C LEU A 158 -4.45 1.01 -9.88
N THR A 159 -5.67 1.45 -10.17
CA THR A 159 -6.83 0.55 -10.30
C THR A 159 -6.62 -0.46 -11.41
N TRP A 160 -6.08 -0.01 -12.55
CA TRP A 160 -5.75 -0.90 -13.66
C TRP A 160 -4.64 -1.89 -13.27
N GLU A 161 -3.54 -1.43 -12.67
CA GLU A 161 -2.43 -2.29 -12.24
C GLU A 161 -2.90 -3.38 -11.26
N ILE A 162 -3.71 -3.02 -10.26
CA ILE A 162 -4.30 -4.00 -9.32
C ILE A 162 -5.15 -5.03 -10.06
N SER A 163 -5.98 -4.59 -11.02
CA SER A 163 -6.81 -5.51 -11.82
C SER A 163 -5.97 -6.49 -12.64
N GLN A 164 -4.85 -6.02 -13.23
CA GLN A 164 -3.97 -6.87 -14.02
C GLN A 164 -3.30 -7.94 -13.15
N VAL A 165 -2.93 -7.59 -11.91
CA VAL A 165 -2.38 -8.56 -10.97
C VAL A 165 -3.40 -9.67 -10.69
N LEU A 166 -4.66 -9.33 -10.43
CA LEU A 166 -5.72 -10.32 -10.15
C LEU A 166 -6.00 -11.20 -11.38
N LEU A 167 -6.23 -10.61 -12.55
CA LEU A 167 -6.46 -11.35 -13.80
C LEU A 167 -5.31 -12.31 -14.14
N ARG A 168 -4.06 -11.88 -13.90
CA ARG A 168 -2.88 -12.74 -14.08
C ARG A 168 -2.89 -13.96 -13.16
N TRP A 169 -3.43 -13.85 -11.94
CA TRP A 169 -3.55 -15.00 -11.04
C TRP A 169 -4.77 -15.85 -11.36
N GLU A 170 -5.90 -15.26 -11.74
CA GLU A 170 -7.10 -15.98 -12.18
C GLU A 170 -6.81 -16.89 -13.39
N SER A 171 -5.98 -16.45 -14.34
CA SER A 171 -5.58 -17.28 -15.48
C SER A 171 -4.63 -18.45 -15.12
N LYS A 172 -4.03 -18.46 -13.91
CA LYS A 172 -3.14 -19.53 -13.45
C LYS A 172 -3.85 -20.66 -12.72
N THR A 173 -5.06 -20.45 -12.19
CA THR A 173 -5.80 -21.42 -11.37
C THR A 173 -6.56 -22.47 -12.19
N ALA A 174 -6.27 -22.63 -13.48
CA ALA A 174 -6.88 -23.63 -14.37
C ALA A 174 -6.56 -25.11 -14.02
N ARG A 175 -5.85 -25.38 -12.92
CA ARG A 175 -5.41 -26.72 -12.50
C ARG A 175 -5.93 -27.05 -11.11
N GLN A 176 -7.20 -27.43 -11.00
CA GLN A 176 -7.75 -27.94 -9.73
C GLN A 176 -6.90 -29.11 -9.24
N SER A 177 -6.14 -28.88 -8.18
CA SER A 177 -5.39 -29.92 -7.46
C SER A 177 -5.96 -30.10 -6.06
N ALA A 178 -5.83 -31.30 -5.50
CA ALA A 178 -6.47 -31.67 -4.23
C ALA A 178 -5.98 -30.88 -2.99
N SER A 179 -5.00 -29.97 -3.14
CA SER A 179 -4.43 -29.15 -2.07
C SER A 179 -4.71 -27.65 -2.23
N GLU A 180 -5.60 -27.24 -3.14
CA GLU A 180 -5.96 -25.83 -3.32
C GLU A 180 -7.13 -25.43 -2.43
N GLU A 181 -6.95 -24.34 -1.69
CA GLU A 181 -8.00 -23.68 -0.90
C GLU A 181 -8.54 -22.48 -1.67
N GLU A 182 -9.85 -22.23 -1.57
CA GLU A 182 -10.49 -21.06 -2.17
C GLU A 182 -10.31 -19.84 -1.26
N TYR A 183 -9.72 -18.77 -1.82
CA TYR A 183 -9.58 -17.49 -1.14
C TYR A 183 -10.34 -16.39 -1.89
N ALA A 184 -11.25 -15.73 -1.20
CA ALA A 184 -11.89 -14.52 -1.71
C ALA A 184 -10.96 -13.32 -1.50
N ILE A 185 -10.50 -12.70 -2.59
CA ILE A 185 -9.65 -11.50 -2.56
C ILE A 185 -10.53 -10.29 -2.92
N SER A 186 -10.51 -9.25 -2.08
CA SER A 186 -11.19 -8.00 -2.38
C SER A 186 -10.29 -6.79 -2.12
N CYS A 187 -10.31 -5.82 -3.02
CA CYS A 187 -9.63 -4.55 -2.88
C CYS A 187 -10.66 -3.41 -2.99
N ARG A 188 -10.70 -2.52 -2.00
CA ARG A 188 -11.61 -1.37 -1.99
C ARG A 188 -10.80 -0.09 -1.86
N ILE A 189 -10.87 0.76 -2.88
CA ILE A 189 -10.25 2.09 -2.85
C ILE A 189 -11.34 3.13 -2.56
N LYS A 190 -11.17 3.91 -1.50
CA LYS A 190 -12.10 4.97 -1.09
C LYS A 190 -11.34 6.29 -0.94
N LYS A 191 -11.95 7.39 -1.40
CA LYS A 191 -11.45 8.74 -1.12
C LYS A 191 -11.79 9.09 0.34
N GLN A 192 -10.79 9.58 1.09
CA GLN A 192 -10.96 10.08 2.45
C GLN A 192 -11.27 11.57 2.49
#